data_AF-A0A1H5XPD0-F1
#
_entry.id   AF-A0A1H5XPD0-F1
#
_cell.length_a   1.000
_cell.length_b   1.000
_cell.length_c   1.000
_cell.angle_alpha   90.00
_cell.angle_beta   90.00
_cell.angle_gamma   90.00
#
_symmetry.space_group_name_H-M   'P 1'
#
loop_
_entity.id
_entity.type
_entity.pdbx_description
1 polymer ?
#
loop_
_entity_poly.entity_id
_entity_poly.type
_entity_poly.pdbx_seq_one_letter_code
_entity_poly.pdbx_strand_id
1 'polypeptide(L)'
;MKRSGKGPIQPFDFTDPIDLVIINTRKDDRLGQFIFPKSVLCEQGIIYTSKIEGKRAIRVYPPRDIATNKQAQKTQKWQLEFFLEIPFDKKIDIERVKLLLL
;
A
#
# COMPACT_ATOMS: atom_id res chain seq x y z
N MET A 1 1.14 12.65 -0.53
CA MET A 1 2.36 13.01 0.22
C MET A 1 1.99 14.14 1.18
N LYS A 2 2.29 14.02 2.47
CA LYS A 2 2.04 15.05 3.49
C LYS A 2 3.32 15.85 3.75
N ARG A 3 3.21 17.16 3.97
CA ARG A 3 4.33 18.05 4.31
C ARG A 3 3.98 18.91 5.51
N SER A 4 4.98 19.35 6.27
CA SER A 4 4.78 20.36 7.31
C SER A 4 4.85 21.75 6.68
N GLY A 5 3.73 22.22 6.11
CA GLY A 5 3.70 23.46 5.31
C GLY A 5 4.65 23.39 4.12
N LYS A 6 5.60 24.36 4.03
CA LYS A 6 6.69 24.35 3.03
C LYS A 6 7.89 23.49 3.44
N GLY A 7 7.82 22.84 4.60
CA GLY A 7 8.88 22.03 5.18
C GLY A 7 9.01 20.63 4.55
N PRO A 8 9.76 19.74 5.23
CA PRO A 8 10.04 18.40 4.72
C PRO A 8 8.77 17.55 4.62
N ILE A 9 8.89 16.45 3.86
CA ILE A 9 7.87 15.40 3.79
C ILE A 9 7.74 14.79 5.18
N GLN A 10 6.50 14.61 5.63
CA GLN A 10 6.18 13.96 6.89
C GLN A 10 5.33 12.71 6.64
N PRO A 11 5.43 11.69 7.51
CA PRO A 11 4.48 10.57 7.49
C PRO A 11 3.05 11.07 7.70
N PHE A 12 2.09 10.25 7.30
CA PHE A 12 0.72 10.42 7.76
C PHE A 12 0.64 10.08 9.25
N ASP A 13 -0.25 10.75 9.95
CA ASP A 13 -0.56 10.54 11.36
C ASP A 13 -1.81 9.66 11.50
N PHE A 14 -1.89 8.83 12.54
CA PHE A 14 -3.08 8.03 12.83
C PHE A 14 -4.36 8.88 12.93
N THR A 15 -4.23 10.12 13.39
CA THR A 15 -5.33 11.10 13.51
C THR A 15 -5.75 11.73 12.19
N ASP A 16 -4.98 11.56 11.11
CA ASP A 16 -5.36 12.07 9.79
C ASP A 16 -6.65 11.37 9.31
N PRO A 17 -7.60 12.09 8.68
CA PRO A 17 -8.88 11.54 8.23
C PRO A 17 -8.72 10.74 6.92
N ILE A 18 -7.97 9.63 6.98
CA ILE A 18 -7.67 8.73 5.87
C ILE A 18 -8.03 7.31 6.28
N ASP A 19 -8.92 6.65 5.55
CA ASP A 19 -9.28 5.26 5.86
C ASP A 19 -8.47 4.26 5.01
N LEU A 20 -8.17 4.63 3.77
CA LEU A 20 -7.47 3.80 2.79
C LEU A 20 -6.35 4.58 2.09
N VAL A 21 -5.27 3.88 1.74
CA VAL A 21 -4.27 4.33 0.78
C VAL A 21 -4.29 3.39 -0.42
N ILE A 22 -4.60 3.94 -1.60
CA ILE A 22 -4.65 3.19 -2.86
C ILE A 22 -3.45 3.55 -3.72
N ILE A 23 -2.68 2.56 -4.15
CA ILE A 23 -1.50 2.73 -5.01
C ILE A 23 -1.72 1.94 -6.31
N ASN A 24 -1.89 2.66 -7.40
CA ASN A 24 -1.89 2.08 -8.74
C ASN A 24 -0.47 1.68 -9.14
N THR A 25 -0.34 0.47 -9.66
CA THR A 25 0.90 -0.03 -10.26
C THR A 25 0.61 -0.49 -11.67
N ARG A 26 1.48 -0.09 -12.60
CA ARG A 26 1.42 -0.55 -13.99
C ARG A 26 2.81 -0.95 -14.44
N LYS A 27 2.91 -2.13 -15.04
CA LYS A 27 4.11 -2.58 -15.72
C LYS A 27 3.68 -3.31 -16.98
N ASP A 28 4.06 -2.76 -18.13
CA ASP A 28 3.64 -3.26 -19.44
C ASP A 28 2.10 -3.34 -19.54
N ASP A 29 1.58 -4.53 -19.85
CA ASP A 29 0.15 -4.84 -19.93
C ASP A 29 -0.50 -5.13 -18.57
N ARG A 30 0.29 -5.18 -17.48
CA ARG A 30 -0.20 -5.52 -16.14
C ARG A 30 -0.58 -4.28 -15.38
N LEU A 31 -1.85 -4.23 -14.97
CA LEU A 31 -2.40 -3.19 -14.12
C LEU A 31 -2.90 -3.81 -12.82
N GLY A 32 -2.66 -3.14 -11.71
CA GLY A 32 -3.26 -3.51 -10.44
C GLY A 32 -3.12 -2.42 -9.39
N GLN A 33 -3.78 -2.64 -8.26
CA GLN A 33 -3.88 -1.71 -7.17
C GLN A 33 -3.49 -2.39 -5.87
N PHE A 34 -2.70 -1.69 -5.06
CA PHE A 34 -2.65 -1.97 -3.64
C PHE A 34 -3.69 -1.12 -2.94
N ILE A 35 -4.49 -1.73 -2.07
CA ILE A 35 -5.53 -1.06 -1.29
C ILE A 35 -5.25 -1.33 0.18
N PHE A 36 -4.55 -0.40 0.85
CA PHE A 36 -4.13 -0.58 2.23
C PHE A 36 -5.06 0.15 3.20
N PRO A 37 -5.71 -0.56 4.13
CA PRO A 37 -6.37 0.06 5.27
C PRO A 37 -5.38 0.80 6.18
N LYS A 38 -5.81 1.91 6.77
CA LYS A 38 -5.03 2.67 7.76
C LYS A 38 -4.49 1.76 8.86
N SER A 39 -5.30 0.83 9.38
CA SER A 39 -4.91 -0.12 10.45
C SER A 39 -3.68 -0.94 10.05
N VAL A 40 -3.70 -1.52 8.85
CA VAL A 40 -2.59 -2.31 8.29
C VAL A 40 -1.34 -1.44 8.14
N LEU A 41 -1.47 -0.20 7.68
CA LEU A 41 -0.34 0.73 7.58
C LEU A 41 0.24 1.11 8.95
N CYS A 42 -0.58 1.20 10.00
CA CYS A 42 -0.13 1.38 11.38
C CYS A 42 0.64 0.14 11.88
N GLU A 43 0.10 -1.05 11.66
CA GLU A 43 0.74 -2.33 12.04
C GLU A 43 2.11 -2.51 11.37
N GLN A 44 2.24 -2.09 10.10
CA GLN A 44 3.51 -2.13 9.36
C GLN A 44 4.45 -0.94 9.65
N GLY A 45 4.08 -0.08 10.61
CA GLY A 45 4.84 1.08 11.06
C GLY A 45 5.05 2.14 9.98
N ILE A 46 4.10 2.29 9.06
CA ILE A 46 4.12 3.24 7.95
C ILE A 46 3.45 4.56 8.37
N ILE A 47 2.33 4.47 9.09
CA ILE A 47 1.66 5.64 9.67
C ILE A 47 2.29 5.95 11.03
N TYR A 48 2.49 7.24 11.31
CA TYR A 48 2.94 7.72 12.60
C TYR A 48 1.89 7.43 13.67
N THR A 49 2.37 6.98 14.83
CA THR A 49 1.59 6.87 16.07
C THR A 49 2.45 7.40 17.22
N SER A 50 1.87 7.58 18.41
CA SER A 50 2.65 7.97 19.60
C SER A 50 3.80 7.00 19.94
N LYS A 51 3.81 5.79 19.37
CA LYS A 51 4.84 4.76 19.58
C LYS A 51 5.77 4.55 18.39
N ILE A 52 5.41 5.02 17.19
CA ILE A 52 6.12 4.72 15.93
C ILE A 52 6.25 6.00 15.11
N GLU A 53 7.46 6.37 14.72
CA GLU A 53 7.73 7.60 13.94
C GLU A 53 7.04 7.61 12.55
N GLY A 54 6.67 6.44 12.03
CA GLY A 54 6.08 6.28 10.70
C GLY A 54 7.13 6.40 9.58
N LYS A 55 6.70 6.21 8.34
CA LYS A 55 7.56 6.27 7.15
C LYS A 55 7.10 7.38 6.23
N ARG A 56 8.07 8.12 5.69
CA ARG A 56 7.84 9.20 4.70
C ARG A 56 7.62 8.65 3.29
N ALA A 57 8.12 7.45 3.02
CA ALA A 57 7.96 6.73 1.76
C ALA A 57 8.10 5.21 1.97
N ILE A 58 7.45 4.43 1.12
CA ILE A 58 7.58 2.97 1.05
C ILE A 58 7.76 2.53 -0.39
N ARG A 59 8.30 1.33 -0.58
CA ARG A 59 8.23 0.60 -1.85
C ARG A 59 7.05 -0.37 -1.79
N VAL A 60 6.37 -0.55 -2.93
CA VAL A 60 5.38 -1.62 -3.12
C VAL A 60 5.89 -2.60 -4.16
N TYR A 61 5.61 -3.88 -3.98
CA TYR A 61 6.11 -4.97 -4.83
C TYR A 61 4.94 -5.74 -5.45
N PRO A 62 4.47 -5.37 -6.66
CA PRO A 62 3.37 -6.08 -7.34
C PRO A 62 3.73 -7.54 -7.64
N PRO A 63 2.73 -8.40 -7.97
CA PRO A 63 2.98 -9.78 -8.35
C PRO A 63 4.04 -9.86 -9.45
N ARG A 64 5.01 -10.78 -9.26
CA ARG A 64 6.13 -11.04 -10.19
C ARG A 64 7.21 -9.96 -10.25
N ASP A 65 7.18 -8.96 -9.37
CA ASP A 65 8.38 -8.18 -9.09
C ASP A 65 9.33 -8.98 -8.19
N ILE A 66 10.63 -9.02 -8.53
CA ILE A 66 11.59 -9.90 -7.86
C ILE A 66 12.10 -9.19 -6.60
N ALA A 67 11.52 -9.54 -5.46
CA ALA A 67 12.07 -9.18 -4.16
C ALA A 67 13.34 -10.02 -3.88
N THR A 68 14.51 -9.43 -4.09
CA THR A 68 15.80 -10.14 -4.01
C THR A 68 16.32 -10.38 -2.60
N ASN A 69 15.96 -9.53 -1.63
CA ASN A 69 16.41 -9.65 -0.25
C ASN A 69 15.27 -10.06 0.71
N LYS A 70 15.63 -10.65 1.86
CA LYS A 70 14.67 -11.17 2.85
C LYS A 70 13.67 -10.11 3.34
N GLN A 71 14.10 -8.86 3.48
CA GLN A 71 13.23 -7.77 3.93
C GLN A 71 12.19 -7.40 2.87
N ALA A 72 12.61 -7.32 1.61
CA ALA A 72 11.72 -7.07 0.47
C ALA A 72 10.72 -8.23 0.30
N GLN A 73 11.14 -9.48 0.48
CA GLN A 73 10.26 -10.65 0.40
C GLN A 73 9.18 -10.63 1.48
N LYS A 74 9.57 -10.34 2.74
CA LYS A 74 8.61 -10.15 3.83
C LYS A 74 7.64 -9.01 3.54
N THR A 75 8.15 -7.91 2.97
CA THR A 75 7.33 -6.75 2.60
C THR A 75 6.34 -7.10 1.49
N GLN A 76 6.81 -7.75 0.43
CA GLN A 76 5.96 -8.19 -0.67
C GLN A 76 4.87 -9.15 -0.19
N LYS A 77 5.20 -10.10 0.70
CA LYS A 77 4.25 -11.08 1.22
C LYS A 77 3.00 -10.41 1.79
N TRP A 78 3.14 -9.50 2.76
CA TRP A 78 1.98 -8.83 3.35
C TRP A 78 1.32 -7.87 2.36
N GLN A 79 2.08 -7.21 1.48
CA GLN A 79 1.50 -6.30 0.49
C GLN A 79 0.56 -7.00 -0.49
N LEU A 80 0.91 -8.22 -0.90
CA LEU A 80 0.10 -9.01 -1.84
C LEU A 80 -1.26 -9.42 -1.25
N GLU A 81 -1.38 -9.50 0.08
CA GLU A 81 -2.67 -9.71 0.76
C GLU A 81 -3.65 -8.55 0.49
N PHE A 82 -3.15 -7.38 0.08
CA PHE A 82 -3.91 -6.17 -0.23
C PHE A 82 -3.85 -5.77 -1.71
N PHE A 83 -3.42 -6.68 -2.58
CA PHE A 83 -3.34 -6.43 -4.02
C PHE A 83 -4.62 -6.89 -4.75
N LEU A 84 -5.06 -6.05 -5.69
CA LEU A 84 -6.13 -6.29 -6.66
C LEU A 84 -5.53 -6.23 -8.08
N GLU A 85 -5.63 -7.33 -8.82
CA GLU A 85 -5.30 -7.34 -10.25
C GLU A 85 -6.46 -6.73 -11.05
N ILE A 86 -6.12 -5.89 -12.03
CA ILE A 86 -7.08 -5.27 -12.94
C ILE A 86 -6.75 -5.76 -14.36
N PRO A 87 -7.32 -6.90 -14.77
CA PRO A 87 -7.03 -7.48 -16.08
C PRO A 87 -7.65 -6.64 -17.21
N PHE A 88 -7.00 -6.62 -18.37
CA PHE A 88 -7.49 -5.91 -19.56
C PHE A 88 -8.57 -6.68 -20.32
N ASP A 89 -8.44 -8.01 -20.34
CA ASP A 89 -9.22 -8.94 -21.18
C ASP A 89 -10.16 -9.86 -20.38
N LYS A 90 -10.19 -9.69 -19.05
CA LYS A 90 -10.99 -10.51 -18.13
C LYS A 90 -11.84 -9.63 -17.22
N LYS A 91 -12.81 -10.25 -16.57
CA LYS A 91 -13.59 -9.58 -15.52
C LYS A 91 -12.71 -9.36 -14.29
N ILE A 92 -12.91 -8.22 -13.64
CA ILE A 92 -12.34 -7.93 -12.32
C ILE A 92 -12.96 -8.90 -11.30
N ASP A 93 -12.14 -9.39 -10.37
CA ASP A 93 -12.61 -10.20 -9.25
C ASP A 93 -13.38 -9.32 -8.25
N ILE A 94 -14.70 -9.33 -8.36
CA ILE A 94 -15.59 -8.51 -7.52
C ILE A 94 -15.56 -8.96 -6.05
N GLU A 95 -15.38 -10.25 -5.77
CA GLU A 95 -15.31 -10.75 -4.39
C GLU A 95 -14.02 -10.27 -3.72
N ARG A 96 -12.92 -10.22 -4.47
CA ARG A 96 -11.68 -9.59 -4.01
C ARG A 96 -11.83 -8.09 -3.77
N VAL A 97 -12.55 -7.38 -4.64
CA VAL A 97 -12.85 -5.95 -4.45
C VAL A 97 -13.61 -5.72 -3.16
N LYS A 98 -14.67 -6.51 -2.90
CA LYS A 98 -15.44 -6.43 -1.65
C LYS A 98 -14.55 -6.67 -0.44
N LEU A 99 -13.73 -7.72 -0.45
CA LEU A 99 -12.82 -8.03 0.65
C LEU A 99 -11.83 -6.91 0.98
N LEU A 100 -11.43 -6.10 -0.01
CA LEU A 100 -10.45 -5.02 0.16
C LEU A 100 -11.09 -3.66 0.51
N LEU A 101 -12.38 -3.48 0.27
CA LEU A 101 -13.08 -2.19 0.39
C LEU A 101 -14.27 -2.17 1.36
N LEU A 102 -14.77 -3.34 1.76
CA LEU A 102 -15.91 -3.53 2.69
C LEU A 102 -15.43 -4.26 3.95
#